data_AF-A0A923GEV2-F1
#
_entry.id   AF-A0A923GEV2-F1
#
_cell.length_a   1.000
_cell.length_b   1.000
_cell.length_c   1.000
_cell.angle_alpha   90.00
_cell.angle_beta   90.00
_cell.angle_gamma   90.00
#
_symmetry.space_group_name_H-M   'P 1'
#
loop_
_entity.id
_entity.type
_entity.pdbx_description
1 polymer ?
#
loop_
_entity_poly.entity_id
_entity_poly.type
_entity_poly.pdbx_seq_one_letter_code
_entity_poly.pdbx_strand_id
1 'polypeptide(L)'
;MEQHISGFEHREQSQLEVVERLVATIGAEAFEVEVKRLTALQKVDIDAPMQIIMRCPHHPPVEMSDVLFCVLSRACDQIINLEPRLINLPAYGCRDSQRTALPQRLWLDLVRYAREKFDPAALDAEFIATRLKDGLSSREAFDALIDLKRSRGGQANYV
;
A
#
# COMPACT_ATOMS: atom_id res chain seq x y z
N MET A 1 14.72 -26.87 -11.66
CA MET A 1 14.05 -26.80 -10.34
C MET A 1 13.53 -25.38 -10.21
N GLU A 2 12.29 -25.15 -10.66
CA GLU A 2 11.67 -23.83 -10.64
C GLU A 2 10.41 -23.96 -9.79
N GLN A 3 10.50 -23.50 -8.55
CA GLN A 3 9.40 -23.58 -7.60
C GLN A 3 9.40 -22.33 -6.72
N HIS A 4 8.27 -21.61 -6.79
CA HIS A 4 7.78 -20.61 -5.85
C HIS A 4 8.49 -19.25 -5.79
N ILE A 5 8.11 -18.33 -6.70
CA ILE A 5 8.35 -16.88 -6.52
C ILE A 5 7.04 -16.05 -6.55
N SER A 6 5.93 -16.56 -7.10
CA SER A 6 4.73 -15.73 -7.30
C SER A 6 4.01 -15.28 -6.02
N GLY A 7 4.06 -16.02 -4.91
CA GLY A 7 3.26 -15.70 -3.72
C GLY A 7 3.71 -14.47 -2.93
N PHE A 8 4.99 -14.09 -3.03
CA PHE A 8 5.57 -13.01 -2.22
C PHE A 8 5.30 -11.63 -2.85
N GLU A 9 5.45 -11.53 -4.17
CA GLU A 9 5.24 -10.30 -4.94
C GLU A 9 3.78 -9.82 -4.89
N HIS A 10 2.81 -10.74 -4.94
CA HIS A 10 1.38 -10.40 -4.93
C HIS A 10 0.93 -9.80 -3.58
N ARG A 11 1.51 -10.25 -2.47
CA ARG A 11 1.16 -9.74 -1.14
C ARG A 11 1.64 -8.30 -0.96
N GLU A 12 2.87 -8.01 -1.36
CA GLU A 12 3.44 -6.67 -1.27
C GLU A 12 2.72 -5.72 -2.23
N GLN A 13 2.37 -6.18 -3.42
CA GLN A 13 1.61 -5.41 -4.40
C GLN A 13 0.19 -5.06 -3.89
N SER A 14 -0.56 -6.05 -3.38
CA SER A 14 -1.90 -5.79 -2.84
C SER A 14 -1.90 -4.88 -1.61
N GLN A 15 -0.83 -4.87 -0.83
CA GLN A 15 -0.66 -3.93 0.28
C GLN A 15 -0.41 -2.51 -0.23
N LEU A 16 0.47 -2.37 -1.22
CA LEU A 16 0.75 -1.08 -1.85
C LEU A 16 -0.50 -0.48 -2.50
N GLU A 17 -1.27 -1.27 -3.25
CA GLU A 17 -2.53 -0.84 -3.86
C GLU A 17 -3.52 -0.25 -2.86
N VAL A 18 -3.66 -0.91 -1.71
CA VAL A 18 -4.60 -0.49 -0.67
C VAL A 18 -4.13 0.82 -0.02
N VAL A 19 -2.82 1.01 0.16
CA VAL A 19 -2.25 2.25 0.69
C VAL A 19 -2.33 3.39 -0.34
N GLU A 20 -2.06 3.14 -1.62
CA GLU A 20 -2.24 4.12 -2.70
C GLU A 20 -3.69 4.61 -2.78
N ARG A 21 -4.65 3.69 -2.67
CA ARG A 21 -6.07 4.05 -2.63
C ARG A 21 -6.41 4.93 -1.43
N LEU A 22 -5.82 4.64 -0.28
CA LEU A 22 -5.98 5.49 0.89
C LEU A 22 -5.52 6.91 0.57
N VAL A 23 -4.31 7.10 0.04
CA VAL A 23 -3.80 8.42 -0.35
C VAL A 23 -4.74 9.11 -1.33
N ALA A 24 -5.21 8.41 -2.35
CA ALA A 24 -6.11 8.95 -3.36
C ALA A 24 -7.47 9.40 -2.77
N THR A 25 -7.94 8.75 -1.71
CA THR A 25 -9.26 9.02 -1.14
C THR A 25 -9.22 10.11 -0.07
N ILE A 26 -8.29 10.01 0.90
CA ILE A 26 -8.22 10.97 2.01
C ILE A 26 -7.38 12.21 1.65
N GLY A 27 -6.62 12.13 0.55
CA GLY A 27 -5.71 13.17 0.11
C GLY A 27 -4.34 13.09 0.81
N ALA A 28 -3.34 13.68 0.16
CA ALA A 28 -1.94 13.65 0.59
C ALA A 28 -1.73 14.21 2.01
N GLU A 29 -2.37 15.32 2.33
CA GLU A 29 -2.20 16.02 3.62
C GLU A 29 -2.75 15.20 4.79
N ALA A 30 -3.97 14.67 4.65
CA ALA A 30 -4.59 13.83 5.67
C ALA A 30 -3.82 12.52 5.87
N PHE A 31 -3.31 11.95 4.77
CA PHE A 31 -2.44 10.78 4.83
C PHE A 31 -1.13 11.08 5.57
N GLU A 32 -0.48 12.20 5.30
CA GLU A 32 0.75 12.59 6.01
C GLU A 32 0.51 12.81 7.51
N VAL A 33 -0.62 13.39 7.91
CA VAL A 33 -1.00 13.53 9.32
C VAL A 33 -1.13 12.17 9.99
N GLU A 34 -1.78 11.22 9.32
CA GLU A 34 -1.97 9.89 9.87
C GLU A 34 -0.67 9.10 9.97
N VAL A 35 0.20 9.18 8.96
CA VAL A 35 1.53 8.58 9.00
C VAL A 35 2.34 9.14 10.17
N LYS A 36 2.33 10.46 10.38
CA LYS A 36 2.98 11.10 11.55
C LYS A 36 2.43 10.58 12.87
N ARG A 37 1.10 10.46 12.98
CA ARG A 37 0.42 9.93 14.17
C ARG A 37 0.85 8.49 14.46
N LEU A 38 0.89 7.64 13.45
CA LEU A 38 1.31 6.24 13.59
C LEU A 38 2.80 6.13 13.94
N THR A 39 3.66 6.91 13.29
CA THR A 39 5.10 6.98 13.62
C THR A 39 5.32 7.38 15.09
N ALA A 40 4.60 8.39 15.59
CA ALA A 40 4.72 8.84 16.97
C ALA A 40 4.27 7.80 18.02
N LEU A 41 3.41 6.85 17.64
CA LEU A 41 2.95 5.78 18.52
C LEU A 41 3.90 4.58 18.57
N GLN A 42 4.89 4.53 17.67
CA GLN A 42 5.81 3.41 17.62
C GLN A 42 7.01 3.61 18.55
N LYS A 43 7.33 2.55 19.29
CA LYS A 43 8.65 2.39 19.87
C LYS A 43 9.58 1.94 18.75
N VAL A 44 10.52 2.81 18.38
CA VAL A 44 11.53 2.50 17.38
C VAL A 44 12.46 1.44 17.96
N ASP A 45 12.49 0.28 17.34
CA ASP A 45 13.34 -0.85 17.71
C ASP A 45 14.32 -1.09 16.56
N ILE A 46 15.61 -1.08 16.87
CA ILE A 46 16.71 -1.18 15.91
C ILE A 46 16.80 -2.61 15.35
N ASP A 47 16.39 -3.60 16.12
CA ASP A 47 16.44 -5.01 15.74
C ASP A 47 15.15 -5.50 15.06
N ALA A 48 14.14 -4.62 14.95
CA ALA A 48 12.87 -4.96 14.33
C ALA A 48 13.01 -5.20 12.81
N PRO A 49 12.18 -6.08 12.24
CA PRO A 49 12.16 -6.30 10.80
C PRO A 49 11.79 -5.01 10.06
N MET A 50 12.45 -4.79 8.93
CA MET A 50 12.30 -3.60 8.10
C MET A 50 11.60 -3.94 6.78
N GLN A 51 10.73 -3.06 6.32
CA GLN A 51 10.15 -3.10 4.98
C GLN A 51 10.92 -2.15 4.08
N ILE A 52 11.53 -2.69 3.03
CA ILE A 52 12.11 -1.88 1.96
C ILE A 52 11.00 -1.59 0.95
N ILE A 53 10.91 -0.33 0.57
CA ILE A 53 9.92 0.18 -0.35
C ILE A 53 10.67 0.77 -1.55
N MET A 54 10.49 0.15 -2.71
CA MET A 54 11.15 0.55 -3.95
C MET A 54 10.15 1.14 -4.94
N ARG A 55 10.52 2.27 -5.52
CA ARG A 55 9.93 2.83 -6.71
C ARG A 55 10.61 2.18 -7.91
N CYS A 56 10.04 1.10 -8.42
CA CYS A 56 10.55 0.46 -9.64
C CYS A 56 9.75 0.98 -10.86
N PRO A 57 10.36 1.73 -11.79
CA PRO A 57 9.68 2.28 -12.96
C PRO A 57 9.56 1.29 -14.15
N HIS A 58 9.98 0.02 -14.00
CA HIS A 58 10.20 -0.87 -15.15
C HIS A 58 9.47 -2.23 -15.13
N HIS A 59 8.57 -2.52 -14.18
CA HIS A 59 7.67 -3.69 -14.25
C HIS A 59 6.32 -3.44 -13.50
N PRO A 60 5.14 -3.83 -14.04
CA PRO A 60 3.79 -3.24 -13.79
C PRO A 60 2.99 -3.90 -12.63
N PRO A 61 1.74 -3.48 -12.26
CA PRO A 61 0.87 -2.38 -12.75
C PRO A 61 0.59 -1.26 -11.72
N VAL A 62 1.20 -1.30 -10.54
CA VAL A 62 0.95 -0.33 -9.46
C VAL A 62 2.25 0.40 -9.20
N GLU A 63 2.46 1.44 -10.00
CA GLU A 63 3.54 2.37 -9.72
C GLU A 63 3.20 3.13 -8.44
N MET A 64 4.15 3.13 -7.51
CA MET A 64 4.05 3.98 -6.34
C MET A 64 3.96 5.44 -6.78
N SER A 65 2.93 6.14 -6.33
CA SER A 65 2.78 7.56 -6.59
C SER A 65 3.92 8.35 -5.94
N ASP A 66 4.35 9.43 -6.60
CA ASP A 66 5.34 10.36 -6.06
C ASP A 66 4.92 10.89 -4.68
N VAL A 67 3.62 11.12 -4.51
CA VAL A 67 3.02 11.58 -3.25
C VAL A 67 3.25 10.55 -2.14
N LEU A 68 2.89 9.29 -2.36
CA LEU A 68 3.08 8.23 -1.36
C LEU A 68 4.56 8.09 -1.02
N PHE A 69 5.43 8.00 -2.03
CA PHE A 69 6.87 7.87 -1.82
C PHE A 69 7.45 9.05 -1.01
N CYS A 70 7.04 10.28 -1.30
CA CYS A 70 7.50 11.47 -0.58
C CYS A 70 7.07 11.44 0.89
N VAL A 71 5.82 11.07 1.18
CA VAL A 71 5.32 10.98 2.56
C VAL A 71 6.04 9.88 3.34
N LEU A 72 6.21 8.70 2.75
CA LEU A 72 6.93 7.59 3.39
C LEU A 72 8.42 7.93 3.60
N SER A 73 9.05 8.64 2.67
CA SER A 73 10.43 9.11 2.82
C SER A 73 10.58 10.11 3.98
N ARG A 74 9.65 11.06 4.11
CA ARG A 74 9.63 11.98 5.28
C ARG A 74 9.38 11.25 6.59
N ALA A 75 8.54 10.22 6.59
CA ALA A 75 8.31 9.39 7.77
C ALA A 75 9.58 8.62 8.18
N CYS A 76 10.32 8.10 7.19
CA CYS A 76 11.64 7.50 7.41
C CYS A 76 12.61 8.50 8.05
N ASP A 77 12.68 9.73 7.57
CA ASP A 77 13.52 10.78 8.17
C ASP A 77 13.14 11.10 9.61
N GLN A 78 11.84 11.13 9.93
CA GLN A 78 11.36 11.31 11.30
C GLN A 78 11.80 10.16 12.21
N ILE A 79 11.75 8.92 11.72
CA ILE A 79 12.16 7.74 12.49
C ILE A 79 13.67 7.77 12.77
N ILE A 80 14.49 8.19 11.81
CA ILE A 80 15.94 8.36 12.01
C ILE A 80 16.22 9.50 12.98
N ASN A 81 15.47 10.60 12.92
CA ASN A 81 15.62 11.69 13.89
C ASN A 81 15.28 11.23 15.32
N LEU A 82 14.35 10.28 15.47
CA LEU A 82 14.02 9.68 16.77
C LEU A 82 15.08 8.67 17.23
N GLU A 83 15.66 7.88 16.32
CA GLU A 83 16.72 6.93 16.62
C GLU A 83 17.85 7.02 15.57
N PRO A 84 18.85 7.89 15.79
CA PRO A 84 19.91 8.15 14.82
C PRO A 84 20.76 6.91 14.50
N ARG A 85 20.78 5.91 15.39
CA ARG A 85 21.55 4.67 15.18
C ARG A 85 21.07 3.88 13.97
N LEU A 86 19.81 4.07 13.56
CA LEU A 86 19.24 3.43 12.37
C LEU A 86 19.98 3.77 11.09
N ILE A 87 20.62 4.94 10.98
CA ILE A 87 21.36 5.35 9.76
C ILE A 87 22.51 4.39 9.42
N ASN A 88 23.05 3.69 10.42
CA ASN A 88 24.13 2.72 10.25
C ASN A 88 23.63 1.38 9.70
N LEU A 89 22.32 1.14 9.67
CA LEU A 89 21.75 -0.06 9.09
C LEU A 89 21.67 0.10 7.57
N PRO A 90 22.06 -0.92 6.78
CA PRO A 90 22.04 -0.86 5.32
C PRO A 90 20.67 -0.47 4.74
N ALA A 91 19.57 -0.86 5.40
CA ALA A 91 18.22 -0.51 4.98
C ALA A 91 17.93 1.00 5.00
N TYR A 92 18.45 1.74 5.99
CA TYR A 92 18.29 3.20 6.09
C TYR A 92 19.47 3.97 5.46
N GLY A 93 20.64 3.35 5.38
CA GLY A 93 21.85 3.94 4.79
C GLY A 93 21.83 3.99 3.26
N CYS A 94 21.15 3.03 2.60
CA CYS A 94 21.06 2.96 1.14
C CYS A 94 19.80 3.66 0.58
N ARG A 95 19.36 4.76 1.21
CA ARG A 95 18.22 5.55 0.73
C ARG A 95 18.61 6.41 -0.47
N ASP A 96 17.75 6.44 -1.47
CA ASP A 96 17.93 7.24 -2.67
C ASP A 96 16.55 7.74 -3.17
N SER A 97 16.54 8.43 -4.31
CA SER A 97 15.30 8.95 -4.92
C SER A 97 14.26 7.88 -5.30
N GLN A 98 14.61 6.59 -5.22
CA GLN A 98 13.79 5.45 -5.61
C GLN A 98 13.62 4.43 -4.48
N ARG A 99 14.31 4.57 -3.33
CA ARG A 99 14.30 3.59 -2.25
C ARG A 99 14.18 4.25 -0.88
N THR A 100 13.18 3.80 -0.13
CA THR A 100 12.99 4.15 1.28
C THR A 100 12.77 2.91 2.12
N ALA A 101 12.99 3.01 3.43
CA ALA A 101 12.80 1.92 4.37
C ALA A 101 11.97 2.37 5.56
N LEU A 102 11.05 1.52 6.00
CA LEU A 102 10.24 1.75 7.18
C LEU A 102 10.31 0.53 8.10
N PRO A 103 10.10 0.70 9.41
CA PRO A 103 9.83 -0.43 10.29
C PRO A 103 8.64 -1.22 9.73
N GLN A 104 8.77 -2.55 9.62
CA GLN A 104 7.71 -3.39 9.05
C GLN A 104 6.39 -3.22 9.79
N ARG A 105 6.45 -2.96 11.10
CA ARG A 105 5.25 -2.67 11.91
C ARG A 105 4.52 -1.43 11.43
N LEU A 106 5.23 -0.36 11.03
CA LEU A 106 4.61 0.88 10.53
C LEU A 106 3.90 0.64 9.21
N TRP A 107 4.54 -0.11 8.31
CA TRP A 107 3.92 -0.52 7.07
C TRP A 107 2.63 -1.32 7.30
N LEU A 108 2.68 -2.31 8.21
CA LEU A 108 1.50 -3.11 8.52
C LEU A 108 0.38 -2.30 9.21
N ASP A 109 0.74 -1.35 10.06
CA ASP A 109 -0.23 -0.43 10.69
C ASP A 109 -0.92 0.44 9.63
N LEU A 110 -0.18 0.95 8.63
CA LEU A 110 -0.73 1.69 7.50
C LEU A 110 -1.65 0.83 6.62
N VAL A 111 -1.23 -0.39 6.30
CA VAL A 111 -2.05 -1.34 5.54
C VAL A 111 -3.34 -1.66 6.30
N ARG A 112 -3.26 -1.88 7.62
CA ARG A 112 -4.44 -2.14 8.46
C ARG A 112 -5.37 -0.93 8.45
N TYR A 113 -4.85 0.27 8.69
CA TYR A 113 -5.65 1.49 8.65
C TYR A 113 -6.32 1.69 7.29
N ALA A 114 -5.59 1.46 6.20
CA ALA A 114 -6.15 1.52 4.86
C ALA A 114 -7.26 0.47 4.65
N ARG A 115 -7.11 -0.76 5.15
CA ARG A 115 -8.18 -1.79 5.09
C ARG A 115 -9.39 -1.48 5.96
N GLU A 116 -9.20 -0.84 7.11
CA GLU A 116 -10.31 -0.37 7.96
C GLU A 116 -11.09 0.76 7.27
N LYS A 117 -10.42 1.56 6.46
CA LYS A 117 -11.05 2.61 5.64
C LYS A 117 -11.66 2.09 4.34
N PHE A 118 -11.08 1.05 3.76
CA PHE A 118 -11.51 0.41 2.53
C PHE A 118 -11.58 -1.09 2.75
N ASP A 119 -12.76 -1.61 3.09
CA ASP A 119 -13.00 -3.06 3.04
C ASP A 119 -13.16 -3.46 1.57
N PRO A 120 -12.18 -4.14 0.95
CA PRO A 120 -12.24 -4.48 -0.47
C PRO A 120 -13.40 -5.43 -0.77
N ALA A 121 -13.80 -6.26 0.20
CA ALA A 121 -14.93 -7.16 0.05
C ALA A 121 -16.26 -6.40 0.07
N ALA A 122 -16.37 -5.35 0.90
CA ALA A 122 -17.55 -4.49 0.93
C ALA A 122 -17.72 -3.74 -0.41
N LEU A 123 -16.63 -3.23 -0.98
CA LEU A 123 -16.63 -2.56 -2.27
C LEU A 123 -17.00 -3.51 -3.42
N ASP A 124 -16.40 -4.71 -3.47
CA ASP A 124 -16.76 -5.74 -4.45
C ASP A 124 -18.25 -6.10 -4.35
N ALA A 125 -18.77 -6.25 -3.13
CA ALA A 125 -20.18 -6.52 -2.87
C ALA A 125 -21.09 -5.36 -3.31
N GLU A 126 -20.68 -4.11 -3.07
CA GLU A 126 -21.43 -2.92 -3.47
C GLU A 126 -21.50 -2.78 -5.00
N PHE A 127 -20.42 -3.09 -5.71
CA PHE A 127 -20.44 -3.13 -7.17
C PHE A 127 -21.34 -4.22 -7.73
N ILE A 128 -21.24 -5.44 -7.20
CA ILE A 128 -22.12 -6.53 -7.60
C ILE A 128 -23.57 -6.12 -7.34
N ALA A 129 -23.87 -5.56 -6.16
CA ALA A 129 -25.20 -5.09 -5.82
C ALA A 129 -25.71 -3.99 -6.76
N THR A 130 -24.83 -3.09 -7.20
CA THR A 130 -25.18 -2.04 -8.18
C THR A 130 -25.48 -2.64 -9.54
N ARG A 131 -24.66 -3.58 -10.04
CA ARG A 131 -24.91 -4.25 -11.33
C ARG A 131 -26.17 -5.10 -11.34
N LEU A 132 -26.47 -5.75 -10.22
CA LEU A 132 -27.74 -6.46 -10.04
C LEU A 132 -28.94 -5.51 -10.10
N LYS A 133 -28.84 -4.31 -9.51
CA LYS A 133 -29.89 -3.27 -9.61
C LYS A 133 -30.05 -2.72 -11.02
N ASP A 134 -28.97 -2.65 -11.79
CA ASP A 134 -28.98 -2.26 -13.22
C ASP A 134 -29.60 -3.34 -14.13
N GLY A 135 -30.01 -4.49 -13.57
CA GLY A 135 -30.69 -5.57 -14.29
C GLY A 135 -29.77 -6.65 -14.85
N LEU A 136 -28.47 -6.62 -14.54
CA LEU A 136 -27.56 -7.72 -14.87
C LEU A 136 -27.89 -8.94 -14.01
N SER A 137 -27.73 -10.13 -14.57
CA SER A 137 -27.76 -11.37 -13.78
C SER A 137 -26.53 -11.45 -12.86
N SER A 138 -26.62 -12.28 -11.81
CA SER A 138 -25.50 -12.49 -10.89
C SER A 138 -24.22 -12.95 -11.58
N ARG A 139 -24.34 -13.73 -12.65
CA ARG A 139 -23.19 -14.18 -13.44
C ARG A 139 -22.54 -13.02 -14.20
N GLU A 140 -23.34 -12.21 -14.87
CA GLU A 140 -22.85 -11.05 -15.62
C GLU A 140 -22.24 -9.97 -14.71
N ALA A 141 -22.81 -9.77 -13.51
CA ALA A 141 -22.24 -8.88 -12.51
C ALA A 141 -20.87 -9.37 -12.00
N PHE A 142 -20.71 -10.68 -11.82
CA PHE A 142 -19.42 -11.28 -11.43
C PHE A 142 -18.40 -11.25 -12.58
N ASP A 143 -18.81 -11.57 -13.80
CA ASP A 143 -17.92 -11.52 -14.97
C ASP A 143 -17.45 -10.07 -15.21
N ALA A 144 -18.35 -9.09 -15.09
CA ALA A 144 -18.00 -7.66 -15.15
C ALA A 144 -17.03 -7.24 -14.03
N LEU A 145 -17.15 -7.81 -12.82
CA LEU A 145 -16.20 -7.58 -11.73
C LEU A 145 -14.81 -8.15 -12.05
N ILE A 146 -14.76 -9.37 -12.59
CA ILE A 146 -13.51 -10.03 -12.99
C ILE A 146 -12.84 -9.26 -14.11
N ASP A 147 -13.58 -8.81 -15.11
CA ASP A 147 -13.06 -8.02 -16.24
C ASP A 147 -12.59 -6.64 -15.78
N LEU A 148 -13.30 -6.00 -14.86
CA LEU A 148 -12.87 -4.76 -14.22
C LEU A 148 -11.55 -4.94 -13.46
N LYS A 149 -11.41 -6.04 -12.72
CA LYS A 149 -10.17 -6.35 -12.00
C LYS A 149 -9.04 -6.72 -12.95
N ARG A 150 -9.30 -7.46 -14.03
CA ARG A 150 -8.28 -7.86 -15.02
C ARG A 150 -7.78 -6.69 -15.86
N SER A 151 -8.68 -5.83 -16.34
CA SER A 151 -8.33 -4.63 -17.10
C SER A 151 -7.53 -3.62 -16.30
N ARG A 152 -7.62 -3.68 -14.96
CA ARG A 152 -6.89 -2.81 -14.05
C ARG A 152 -5.77 -3.50 -13.27
N GLY A 153 -5.38 -4.73 -13.65
CA GLY A 153 -4.29 -5.46 -12.98
C GLY A 153 -4.53 -5.78 -11.50
N GLY A 154 -5.80 -5.87 -11.05
CA GLY A 154 -6.20 -6.14 -9.67
C GLY A 154 -7.08 -5.06 -9.03
N GLN A 155 -7.33 -3.93 -9.69
CA GLN A 155 -7.98 -2.79 -9.03
C GLN A 155 -9.52 -2.80 -9.13
N ALA A 156 -10.20 -2.80 -7.98
CA ALA A 156 -11.60 -2.39 -7.85
C ALA A 156 -11.68 -0.89 -7.46
N ASN A 157 -11.74 0.01 -8.45
CA ASN A 157 -12.18 1.41 -8.25
C ASN A 157 -13.66 1.52 -8.62
N TYR A 158 -14.52 1.88 -7.67
CA TYR A 158 -15.91 2.24 -7.93
C TYR A 158 -16.02 3.75 -7.81
N VAL A 159 -16.51 4.38 -8.88
CA VAL A 159 -16.94 5.78 -8.91
C VAL A 159 -18.41 5.79 -8.56
#